data_AF-A0A8T6LGL1-F1
#
_entry.id   AF-A0A8T6LGL1-F1
#
_cell.length_a   1.000
_cell.length_b   1.000
_cell.length_c   1.000
_cell.angle_alpha   90.00
_cell.angle_beta   90.00
_cell.angle_gamma   90.00
#
_symmetry.space_group_name_H-M   'P 1'
#
loop_
_entity.id
_entity.type
_entity.pdbx_description
1 polymer ?
#
loop_
_entity_poly.entity_id
_entity_poly.type
_entity_poly.pdbx_seq_one_letter_code
_entity_poly.pdbx_strand_id
1 'polypeptide(L)' 'MRKAVVGITLFLLAAPLVADEKLNDRMMHSASILQEIRGPLEEDAPGVLENAHAVAIFPEFVKVGLFGGVKHGRGVLSTR' A
#
# COMPACT_ATOMS: atom_id res chain seq x y z
N MET A 1 -29.35 -5.87 27.45
CA MET A 1 -27.96 -6.38 27.44
C MET A 1 -27.67 -7.31 26.25
N ARG A 2 -28.46 -8.37 26.00
CA ARG A 2 -28.27 -9.27 24.83
C ARG A 2 -28.20 -8.57 23.46
N LYS A 3 -29.01 -7.53 23.23
CA LYS A 3 -29.03 -6.78 21.95
C LYS A 3 -27.73 -5.99 21.69
N ALA A 4 -27.04 -5.53 22.74
CA ALA A 4 -25.78 -4.80 22.60
C ALA A 4 -24.61 -5.73 22.25
N VAL A 5 -24.62 -6.95 22.79
CA VAL A 5 -23.61 -7.98 22.47
C VAL A 5 -23.68 -8.39 21.00
N VAL A 6 -24.90 -8.58 20.46
CA VAL A 6 -25.08 -8.92 19.04
C VAL A 6 -24.57 -7.82 18.11
N GLY A 7 -24.82 -6.55 18.45
CA GLY A 7 -24.33 -5.41 17.65
C GLY A 7 -22.81 -5.30 17.61
N ILE A 8 -22.14 -5.53 18.75
CA ILE A 8 -20.67 -5.50 18.85
C ILE A 8 -20.06 -6.64 18.06
N THR A 9 -20.59 -7.86 18.17
CA THR A 9 -20.08 -9.01 17.41
C THR A 9 -20.21 -8.80 15.90
N LEU A 10 -21.33 -8.24 15.43
CA LEU A 10 -21.53 -7.95 14.01
C LEU A 10 -20.56 -6.88 13.49
N PHE A 11 -20.24 -5.88 14.30
CA PHE A 11 -19.27 -4.84 13.96
C PHE A 11 -17.84 -5.38 13.85
N LEU A 12 -17.43 -6.29 14.74
CA LEU A 12 -16.11 -6.93 14.66
C LEU A 12 -15.94 -7.81 13.41
N LEU A 13 -17.02 -8.44 12.94
CA LEU A 13 -17.01 -9.26 11.71
C LEU A 13 -16.89 -8.44 10.42
N ALA A 14 -17.25 -7.15 10.43
CA ALA A 14 -17.17 -6.28 9.26
C ALA A 14 -15.79 -5.61 9.07
N ALA A 15 -14.97 -5.54 10.12
CA ALA A 15 -13.64 -4.92 10.07
C ALA A 15 -12.64 -5.54 9.07
N PRO A 16 -12.53 -6.89 8.92
CA PRO A 16 -11.53 -7.46 8.02
C PRO A 16 -11.82 -7.20 6.53
N LEU A 17 -13.09 -7.06 6.14
CA LEU A 17 -13.48 -6.89 4.73
C LEU A 17 -13.00 -5.55 4.16
N VAL A 18 -13.08 -4.48 4.96
CA VAL A 18 -12.64 -3.13 4.54
C VAL A 18 -11.11 -3.00 4.52
N ALA A 19 -10.41 -3.79 5.33
CA ALA A 19 -8.95 -3.81 5.33
C ALA A 19 -8.38 -4.49 4.07
N ASP A 20 -9.06 -5.52 3.57
CA ASP A 20 -8.68 -6.27 2.37
C ASP A 20 -8.83 -5.43 1.09
N GLU A 21 -9.97 -4.76 0.92
CA GLU A 21 -10.23 -3.88 -0.22
C GLU A 21 -9.19 -2.75 -0.32
N LYS A 22 -8.87 -2.13 0.81
CA LYS A 22 -7.83 -1.07 0.89
C LYS A 22 -6.42 -1.59 0.61
N LEU A 23 -6.15 -2.85 0.90
CA LEU A 23 -4.87 -3.49 0.57
C LEU A 23 -4.80 -3.75 -0.94
N ASN A 24 -5.87 -4.31 -1.51
CA ASN A 24 -5.97 -4.59 -2.93
C ASN A 24 -5.83 -3.32 -3.78
N ASP A 25 -6.49 -2.24 -3.40
CA ASP A 25 -6.37 -0.94 -4.07
C ASP A 25 -4.92 -0.43 -4.09
N ARG A 26 -4.20 -0.56 -2.97
CA ARG A 26 -2.79 -0.18 -2.89
C ARG A 26 -1.90 -1.07 -3.73
N MET A 27 -2.17 -2.37 -3.79
CA MET A 27 -1.43 -3.29 -4.63
C MET A 27 -1.63 -2.94 -6.10
N MET A 28 -2.86 -2.71 -6.53
CA MET A 28 -3.19 -2.31 -7.90
C MET A 28 -2.53 -0.98 -8.28
N HIS A 29 -2.60 0.02 -7.39
CA HIS A 29 -1.98 1.32 -7.62
C HIS A 29 -0.45 1.27 -7.63
N SER A 30 0.15 0.43 -6.78
CA SER A 30 1.61 0.22 -6.79
C SER A 30 2.05 -0.49 -8.06
N ALA A 31 1.26 -1.45 -8.55
CA ALA A 31 1.53 -2.15 -9.81
C ALA A 31 1.43 -1.21 -11.02
N SER A 32 0.48 -0.28 -11.04
CA SER A 32 0.38 0.71 -12.12
C SER A 32 1.57 1.66 -12.14
N ILE A 33 2.01 2.16 -10.97
CA ILE A 33 3.23 2.98 -10.87
C ILE A 33 4.45 2.20 -11.35
N LEU A 34 4.58 0.92 -10.96
CA LEU A 34 5.70 0.09 -11.41
C LEU A 34 5.71 -0.08 -12.94
N GLN A 35 4.54 -0.25 -13.56
CA GLN A 35 4.43 -0.35 -15.02
C GLN A 35 4.78 0.97 -15.70
N GLU A 36 4.37 2.10 -15.13
CA GLU A 36 4.65 3.43 -15.68
C GLU A 36 6.15 3.77 -15.62
N ILE A 37 6.82 3.49 -14.51
CA ILE A 37 8.25 3.80 -14.35
C ILE A 37 9.15 2.79 -15.07
N ARG A 38 8.68 1.58 -15.38
CA ARG A 38 9.51 0.53 -15.98
C ARG A 38 10.10 0.95 -17.32
N GLY A 39 9.31 1.55 -18.20
CA GLY A 39 9.79 1.98 -19.53
C GLY A 39 10.96 2.97 -19.43
N PRO A 40 10.75 4.13 -18.79
CA PRO A 40 11.81 5.12 -18.58
C PRO A 40 13.01 4.56 -17.80
N LEU A 41 12.76 3.73 -16.79
CA LEU A 41 13.83 3.18 -15.96
C LEU A 41 14.71 2.18 -16.70
N GLU A 42 14.17 1.38 -17.62
CA GLU A 42 14.98 0.49 -18.46
C GLU A 42 15.83 1.25 -19.49
N GLU A 43 15.38 2.45 -19.91
CA GLU A 43 16.16 3.32 -20.79
C GLU A 43 17.33 3.99 -20.03
N ASP A 44 17.07 4.51 -18.83
CA ASP A 44 18.05 5.21 -18.01
C ASP A 44 18.98 4.27 -17.22
N ALA A 45 18.48 3.11 -16.81
CA ALA A 45 19.14 2.17 -15.91
C ALA A 45 18.75 0.70 -16.22
N PRO A 46 19.24 0.15 -17.35
CA PRO A 46 18.84 -1.17 -17.84
C PRO A 46 19.12 -2.28 -16.83
N GLY A 47 18.14 -3.16 -16.63
CA GLY A 47 18.26 -4.33 -15.77
C GLY A 47 18.26 -4.02 -14.26
N VAL A 48 18.06 -2.77 -13.83
CA VAL A 48 17.96 -2.45 -12.40
C VAL A 48 16.76 -3.15 -11.75
N LEU A 49 15.61 -3.18 -12.41
CA LEU A 49 14.44 -3.89 -11.91
C LEU A 49 14.62 -5.41 -11.99
N GLU A 50 15.33 -5.91 -13.00
CA GLU A 50 15.53 -7.34 -13.20
C GLU A 50 16.52 -7.95 -12.19
N ASN A 51 17.54 -7.16 -11.81
CA ASN A 51 18.54 -7.55 -10.81
C ASN A 51 18.15 -7.15 -9.37
N ALA A 52 17.04 -6.44 -9.18
CA ALA A 52 16.58 -6.07 -7.84
C ALA A 52 16.07 -7.30 -7.07
N HIS A 53 16.67 -7.54 -5.90
CA HIS A 53 16.21 -8.59 -4.97
C HIS A 53 14.83 -8.27 -4.37
N ALA A 54 14.56 -6.98 -4.13
CA ALA A 54 13.28 -6.50 -3.65
C ALA A 54 12.97 -5.11 -4.22
N VAL A 55 11.67 -4.84 -4.42
CA VAL A 55 11.13 -3.57 -4.89
C VAL A 55 10.12 -3.05 -3.87
N ALA A 56 10.39 -1.89 -3.30
CA ALA A 56 9.51 -1.21 -2.35
C ALA A 56 8.84 -0.01 -3.05
N ILE A 57 7.51 0.00 -3.08
CA ILE A 57 6.72 1.07 -3.69
C ILE A 57 5.84 1.70 -2.62
N PHE A 58 5.94 3.03 -2.48
CA PHE A 58 5.16 3.80 -1.53
C PHE A 58 4.23 4.76 -2.29
N PRO A 59 3.01 4.33 -2.64
CA PRO A 59 2.08 5.12 -3.44
C PRO A 59 1.49 6.31 -2.66
N GLU A 60 1.32 6.16 -1.35
CA GLU A 60 0.68 7.17 -0.50
C GLU A 60 1.59 7.58 0.65
N PHE A 61 1.79 8.88 0.80
CA PHE A 61 2.43 9.47 1.98
C PHE A 61 1.52 10.52 2.59
N VAL A 62 1.21 10.37 3.87
CA VAL A 62 0.55 11.40 4.67
C VAL A 62 1.64 12.21 5.37
N LYS A 63 1.67 13.52 5.11
CA LYS A 63 2.49 14.46 5.89
C LYS A 63 1.78 14.70 7.22
N VAL A 64 2.40 14.31 8.32
CA VAL A 64 1.82 14.50 9.66
C VAL A 64 2.63 15.60 10.34
N GLY A 65 2.18 16.85 10.22
CA GLY A 65 2.78 17.99 10.89
C GLY A 65 2.88 19.23 10.01
N LEU A 66 2.31 20.35 10.49
CA LEU A 66 2.41 21.66 9.84
C LEU A 66 3.84 22.24 9.91
N PHE A 67 4.72 21.68 10.76
CA PHE A 67 6.10 22.18 10.99
C PHE A 67 7.16 21.09 11.23
N GLY A 68 6.78 19.81 11.40
CA GLY A 68 7.70 18.70 11.59
C GLY A 68 7.64 17.78 10.38
N GLY A 69 8.74 17.63 9.64
CA GLY A 69 8.82 16.95 8.34
C GLY A 69 8.59 15.43 8.33
N VAL A 70 7.80 14.90 9.26
CA VAL A 70 7.55 13.47 9.37
C VAL A 70 6.50 13.05 8.34
N LYS A 71 6.90 12.19 7.40
CA LYS A 71 6.02 11.56 6.43
C LYS A 71 5.74 10.14 6.88
N HIS A 72 4.46 9.79 7.01
CA HIS A 72 4.03 8.42 7.27
C HIS A 72 3.25 7.92 6.07
N GLY A 73 3.75 6.88 5.40
CA GLY A 73 3.15 6.28 4.21
C GLY A 73 2.93 4.80 4.40
N ARG A 74 1.97 4.25 3.65
CA ARG A 74 1.77 2.80 3.51
C ARG A 74 2.11 2.42 2.08
N GLY A 75 2.89 1.36 1.94
CA GLY A 75 3.37 0.88 0.65
C GLY A 75 3.35 -0.64 0.56
N VAL A 76 3.78 -1.12 -0.60
CA VAL A 76 3.90 -2.54 -0.90
C VAL A 76 5.38 -2.85 -1.09
N LEU A 77 5.86 -3.90 -0.42
CA LEU A 77 7.17 -4.48 -0.63
C LEU A 77 6.97 -5.79 -1.38
N SER A 78 7.53 -5.88 -2.59
CA SER A 78 7.59 -7.12 -3.34
C SER A 78 9.02 -7.63 -3.32
N THR A 79 9.22 -8.81 -2.74
CA THR A 79 10.47 -9.56 -2.87
C THR A 79 10.30 -10.60 -3.95
N ARG A 80 11.37 -10.87 -4.70
CA ARG A 80 11.41 -12.02 -5.61
C ARG A 80 11.81 -13.28 -4.85
#